data_AF-A0A106NTP2-F1
#
_entry.id   AF-A0A106NTP2-F1
#
_cell.length_a   1.000
_cell.length_b   1.000
_cell.length_c   1.000
_cell.angle_alpha   90.00
_cell.angle_beta   90.00
_cell.angle_gamma   90.00
#
_symmetry.space_group_name_H-M   'P 1'
#
loop_
_entity.id
_entity.type
_entity.pdbx_description
1 polymer ?
#
loop_
_entity_poly.entity_id
_entity_poly.type
_entity_poly.pdbx_seq_one_letter_code
_entity_poly.pdbx_strand_id
1 'polypeptide(L)' 'MTERAMGVTRACGLVGISRSLFHYESRRRVDDEALTGRMMAIAAQKRRYGYRRIHVLLQRDGCFANHKRIWRL' A
#
# COMPACT_ATOMS: atom_id res chain seq x y z
N MET A 1 -33.79 -5.10 14.70
CA MET A 1 -33.45 -4.36 13.46
C MET A 1 -33.58 -5.34 12.31
N THR A 2 -34.50 -5.09 11.39
CA THR A 2 -34.81 -6.00 10.28
C THR A 2 -33.80 -5.78 9.16
N GLU A 3 -32.86 -6.70 8.97
CA GLU A 3 -31.98 -6.70 7.81
C GLU A 3 -32.83 -6.98 6.55
N ARG A 4 -33.17 -5.92 5.82
CA ARG A 4 -33.78 -6.06 4.50
C ARG A 4 -32.65 -6.40 3.52
N ALA A 5 -32.74 -7.52 2.81
CA ALA A 5 -31.83 -7.87 1.73
C ALA A 5 -31.97 -6.82 0.60
N MET A 6 -31.11 -5.80 0.61
CA MET A 6 -31.06 -4.76 -0.41
C MET A 6 -29.88 -5.02 -1.34
N GLY A 7 -30.13 -4.95 -2.65
CA GLY A 7 -29.05 -5.01 -3.64
C GLY A 7 -28.07 -3.85 -3.49
N VAL A 8 -26.80 -4.10 -3.80
CA VAL A 8 -25.68 -3.14 -3.64
C VAL A 8 -25.98 -1.78 -4.28
N THR A 9 -26.62 -1.75 -5.45
CA THR A 9 -27.01 -0.49 -6.13
C THR A 9 -27.92 0.38 -5.27
N ARG A 10 -28.96 -0.21 -4.66
CA ARG A 10 -29.93 0.52 -3.83
C ARG A 10 -29.30 0.95 -2.51
N ALA A 11 -28.49 0.08 -1.91
CA ALA A 11 -27.75 0.40 -0.69
C ALA A 11 -26.75 1.56 -0.91
N CYS A 12 -25.94 1.50 -1.97
CA CYS A 12 -24.99 2.57 -2.32
C CYS A 12 -25.69 3.90 -2.62
N GLY A 13 -26.83 3.86 -3.32
CA GLY A 13 -27.64 5.06 -3.61
C GLY A 13 -28.21 5.70 -2.35
N LEU A 14 -28.65 4.90 -1.37
CA LEU A 14 -29.15 5.41 -0.08
C LEU A 14 -28.04 6.03 0.77
N VAL A 15 -26.86 5.42 0.77
CA VAL A 15 -25.70 5.89 1.55
C VAL A 15 -24.96 7.05 0.86
N GLY A 16 -25.16 7.25 -0.44
CA GLY A 16 -24.53 8.33 -1.21
C GLY A 16 -23.08 8.02 -1.62
N ILE A 17 -22.70 6.74 -1.72
CA ILE A 17 -21.36 6.32 -2.16
C ILE A 17 -21.41 5.68 -3.54
N SER A 18 -20.29 5.74 -4.27
CA SER A 18 -20.16 5.02 -5.53
C SER A 18 -20.01 3.52 -5.29
N ARG A 19 -20.53 2.69 -6.20
CA ARG A 19 -20.33 1.23 -6.17
C ARG A 19 -18.85 0.86 -6.25
N SER A 20 -18.04 1.65 -6.96
CA SER A 20 -16.58 1.47 -7.04
C SER A 20 -15.91 1.65 -5.69
N LEU A 21 -16.35 2.62 -4.89
CA LEU A 21 -15.87 2.81 -3.52
C LEU A 21 -16.35 1.67 -2.61
N PHE A 22 -17.59 1.22 -2.77
CA PHE A 22 -18.12 0.07 -2.00
C PHE A 22 -17.33 -1.23 -2.25
N HIS A 23 -16.91 -1.47 -3.49
CA HIS A 23 -16.06 -2.61 -3.85
C HIS A 23 -14.56 -2.33 -3.69
N TYR A 24 -14.17 -1.14 -3.28
CA TYR A 24 -12.75 -0.81 -3.13
C TYR A 24 -12.20 -1.47 -1.87
N GLU A 25 -11.41 -2.51 -2.07
CA GLU A 25 -10.58 -3.06 -1.02
C GLU A 25 -9.16 -2.49 -1.14
N SER A 26 -8.70 -1.82 -0.09
CA SER A 26 -7.31 -1.38 -0.01
C SER A 26 -6.42 -2.62 -0.02
N ARG A 27 -5.76 -2.88 -1.14
CA ARG A 27 -4.71 -3.92 -1.21
C ARG A 27 -3.47 -3.39 -0.51
N ARG A 28 -3.49 -3.37 0.83
CA ARG A 28 -2.26 -3.29 1.62
C ARG A 28 -1.52 -4.57 1.28
N ARG A 29 -0.48 -4.46 0.45
CA ARG A 29 0.13 -5.68 -0.07
C ARG A 29 0.97 -6.27 1.05
N VAL A 30 0.82 -7.56 1.31
CA VAL A 30 1.58 -8.27 2.37
C VAL A 30 3.10 -8.11 2.17
N ASP A 31 3.56 -7.88 0.94
CA ASP A 31 4.97 -7.61 0.63
C ASP A 31 5.45 -6.19 1.04
N ASP A 32 4.55 -5.25 1.36
CA ASP A 32 4.93 -3.91 1.83
C ASP A 32 5.65 -3.97 3.19
N GLU A 33 5.23 -4.85 4.10
CA GLU A 33 5.82 -4.95 5.45
C GLU A 33 7.28 -5.46 5.37
N ALA A 34 7.52 -6.52 4.59
CA ALA A 34 8.86 -7.04 4.33
C ALA A 34 9.75 -6.03 3.58
N LEU A 35 9.18 -5.28 2.64
CA LEU A 35 9.92 -4.22 1.93
C LEU A 35 10.28 -3.07 2.87
N THR A 36 9.37 -2.64 3.73
CA THR A 36 9.58 -1.56 4.69
C THR A 36 10.63 -1.95 5.73
N GLY A 37 10.60 -3.19 6.23
CA GLY A 37 11.64 -3.71 7.12
C GLY A 37 13.04 -3.67 6.50
N ARG A 38 13.17 -4.06 5.22
CA ARG A 38 14.45 -3.95 4.49
C ARG A 38 14.87 -2.50 4.27
N MET A 39 13.95 -1.61 3.93
CA MET A 39 14.23 -0.17 3.82
C MET A 39 14.77 0.40 5.13
N MET A 40 14.14 0.07 6.26
CA MET A 40 14.60 0.48 7.59
C MET A 40 15.99 -0.06 7.92
N ALA A 41 16.26 -1.33 7.62
CA ALA A 41 17.59 -1.92 7.83
C ALA A 41 18.69 -1.19 7.05
N ILE A 42 18.42 -0.82 5.78
CA ILE A 42 19.36 -0.05 4.96
C ILE A 42 19.51 1.39 5.47
N ALA A 43 18.41 2.03 5.87
CA ALA A 43 18.44 3.38 6.42
C ALA A 43 19.22 3.44 7.75
N ALA A 44 19.14 2.39 8.57
CA ALA A 44 19.87 2.26 9.82
C ALA A 44 21.39 2.18 9.62
N GLN A 45 21.87 1.66 8.47
CA GLN A 45 23.30 1.61 8.18
C GLN A 45 23.95 3.00 8.11
N LYS A 46 23.24 4.00 7.53
CA LYS A 46 23.71 5.39 7.45
C LYS A 46 22.56 6.39 7.44
N ARG A 47 22.55 7.30 8.43
CA ARG A 47 21.55 8.36 8.62
C ARG A 47 21.29 9.25 7.38
N ARG A 48 22.29 9.46 6.52
CA ARG A 48 22.20 10.34 5.34
C ARG A 48 21.65 9.65 4.09
N TYR A 49 21.29 8.37 4.15
CA TYR A 49 20.72 7.68 3.00
C TYR A 49 19.29 8.15 2.75
N GLY A 50 19.09 8.89 1.65
CA GLY A 50 17.76 9.19 1.14
C GLY A 50 17.20 8.04 0.29
N TYR A 51 15.92 8.12 -0.07
CA TYR A 51 15.18 7.08 -0.80
C TYR A 51 15.86 6.61 -2.10
N ARG A 52 16.53 7.51 -2.83
CA ARG A 52 17.28 7.15 -4.06
C ARG A 52 18.43 6.19 -3.76
N ARG A 53 19.15 6.39 -2.64
CA ARG A 53 20.25 5.50 -2.23
C ARG A 53 19.73 4.16 -1.73
N ILE A 54 18.65 4.20 -0.95
CA ILE A 54 17.96 3.00 -0.47
C ILE A 54 17.45 2.16 -1.65
N HIS A 55 16.89 2.78 -2.69
CA HIS A 55 16.45 2.08 -3.89
C HIS A 55 17.57 1.32 -4.61
N VAL A 56 18.74 1.94 -4.78
CA VAL A 56 19.90 1.28 -5.40
C VAL A 56 20.41 0.12 -4.55
N LEU A 57 20.42 0.27 -3.23
CA LEU A 57 20.85 -0.79 -2.32
C LEU A 57 19.86 -1.96 -2.30
N LEU A 58 18.56 -1.68 -2.28
CA LEU A 58 17.52 -2.70 -2.44
C LEU A 58 17.68 -3.48 -3.74
N GLN A 59 17.96 -2.81 -4.87
CA GLN A 59 18.19 -3.51 -6.14
C GLN A 59 19.42 -4.44 -6.09
N ARG A 60 20.48 -4.04 -5.38
CA ARG A 60 21.68 -4.87 -5.19
C ARG A 60 21.39 -6.10 -4.32
N ASP A 61 20.50 -5.95 -3.34
CA ASP A 61 20.01 -7.04 -2.49
C ASP A 61 18.93 -7.91 -3.19
N GLY A 62 18.76 -7.77 -4.51
CA GLY A 62 17.79 -8.53 -5.31
C GLY A 62 16.34 -8.07 -5.15
N CYS A 63 16.10 -6.95 -4.48
CA CYS A 63 14.77 -6.41 -4.19
C CYS A 63 14.38 -5.34 -5.21
N PHE A 64 13.75 -5.77 -6.30
CA PHE A 64 13.31 -4.86 -7.35
C PHE A 64 11.96 -4.21 -7.01
N ALA A 65 12.00 -3.15 -6.21
CA ALA A 65 10.83 -2.29 -5.96
C ALA A 65 10.92 -0.99 -6.77
N ASN A 66 9.79 -0.53 -7.32
CA ASN A 66 9.73 0.73 -8.06
C ASN A 66 10.14 1.90 -7.14
N HIS A 67 10.97 2.83 -7.64
CA HIS A 67 11.39 4.03 -6.88
C HIS A 67 10.19 4.85 -6.37
N LYS A 68 9.08 4.90 -7.11
CA LYS A 68 7.83 5.58 -6.66
C LYS A 68 7.17 4.86 -5.49
N ARG A 69 7.32 3.54 -5.38
CA ARG A 69 6.81 2.75 -4.25
C ARG A 69 7.65 3.04 -3.02
N ILE A 70 8.98 2.99 -3.15
CA ILE A 70 9.94 3.27 -2.07
C ILE A 70 9.81 4.70 -1.55
N TRP A 71 9.47 5.66 -2.41
CA TRP A 71 9.24 7.04 -1.95
C TRP A 71 7.93 7.22 -1.16
N ARG A 72 6.95 6.33 -1.33
CA ARG A 72 5.65 6.40 -0.63
C ARG A 72 5.61 5.61 0.68
N LEU A 73 6.50 4.64 0.84
CA LEU A 73 6.67 3.82 2.03
C LEU A 73 7.67 4.49 2.98
#